data_AF-A0A8T3P6K7-F1
#
_entry.id   AF-A0A8T3P6K7-F1
#
_cell.length_a   1.000
_cell.length_b   1.000
_cell.length_c   1.000
_cell.angle_alpha   90.00
_cell.angle_beta   90.00
_cell.angle_gamma   90.00
#
_symmetry.space_group_name_H-M   'P 1'
#
loop_
_entity.id
_entity.type
_entity.pdbx_description
1 polymer ?
#
loop_
_entity_poly.entity_id
_entity_poly.type
_entity_poly.pdbx_seq_one_letter_code
_entity_poly.pdbx_strand_id
1 'polypeptide(L)'
;MHILYLTDGFPYPLLSGRLRQYHFVRALAVRHEVTLYSMVPPTHPVEHAAAFDGVVRDLRWFTSDRLSNSKLRRVPERAQALVREVSDRGVAELVRHATEAHRRNPF
;
A
#
# COMPACT_ATOMS: atom_id res chain seq x y z
N MET A 1 20.48 -4.36 5.99
CA MET A 1 19.82 -4.80 4.74
C MET A 1 18.61 -3.92 4.52
N HIS A 2 18.38 -3.49 3.28
CA HIS A 2 17.23 -2.67 2.92
C HIS A 2 16.11 -3.59 2.46
N ILE A 3 14.87 -3.36 2.90
CA ILE A 3 13.74 -4.20 2.52
C ILE A 3 12.65 -3.33 1.93
N LEU A 4 12.24 -3.63 0.70
CA LEU A 4 11.00 -3.10 0.13
C LEU A 4 9.84 -4.02 0.50
N TYR A 5 8.92 -3.50 1.31
CA TYR A 5 7.72 -4.23 1.72
C TYR A 5 6.49 -3.67 0.99
N LEU A 6 5.82 -4.52 0.22
CA LEU A 6 4.67 -4.17 -0.60
C LEU A 6 3.39 -4.73 0.03
N THR A 7 2.35 -3.91 0.20
CA THR A 7 1.07 -4.37 0.76
C THR A 7 -0.15 -3.98 -0.08
N ASP A 8 -1.07 -4.94 -0.24
CA ASP A 8 -2.40 -4.71 -0.80
C ASP A 8 -3.36 -4.23 0.30
N GLY A 9 -3.23 -2.94 0.65
CA GLY A 9 -3.92 -2.31 1.77
C GLY A 9 -2.95 -1.71 2.78
N PHE A 10 -3.27 -0.52 3.29
CA PHE A 10 -2.46 0.12 4.32
C PHE A 10 -2.57 -0.65 5.64
N PRO A 11 -1.45 -0.98 6.30
CA PRO A 11 -1.41 -1.72 7.57
C PRO A 11 -1.83 -0.86 8.78
N TYR A 12 -2.78 0.05 8.61
CA TYR A 12 -3.41 0.88 9.65
C TYR A 12 -4.77 1.41 9.14
N PRO A 13 -5.75 1.75 10.00
CA PRO A 13 -5.81 1.54 11.44
C PRO A 13 -5.86 0.06 11.79
N LEU A 14 -5.64 -0.27 13.07
CA LEU A 14 -5.52 -1.63 13.59
C LEU A 14 -6.87 -2.37 13.65
N LEU A 15 -7.46 -2.58 12.48
CA LEU A 15 -8.66 -3.38 12.28
C LEU A 15 -8.27 -4.86 12.10
N SER A 16 -9.24 -5.76 12.29
CA SER A 16 -9.05 -7.18 12.03
C SER A 16 -8.50 -7.40 10.60
N GLY A 17 -7.40 -8.15 10.49
CA GLY A 17 -6.66 -8.35 9.24
C GLY A 17 -5.41 -7.48 9.07
N ARG A 18 -5.37 -6.26 9.62
CA ARG A 18 -4.22 -5.33 9.47
C ARG A 18 -3.20 -5.40 10.60
N LEU A 19 -3.64 -5.89 11.77
CA LEU A 19 -2.81 -6.06 12.98
C LEU A 19 -1.51 -6.83 12.69
N ARG A 20 -1.60 -7.99 12.03
CA ARG A 20 -0.43 -8.81 11.73
C ARG A 20 0.58 -8.05 10.88
N GLN A 21 0.13 -7.37 9.82
CA GLN A 21 1.00 -6.63 8.91
C GLN A 21 1.67 -5.46 9.63
N TYR A 22 0.92 -4.69 10.42
CA TYR A 22 1.45 -3.59 11.22
C TYR A 22 2.59 -4.05 12.15
N HIS A 23 2.32 -5.06 12.97
CA HIS A 23 3.32 -5.57 13.92
C HIS A 23 4.50 -6.23 13.22
N PHE A 24 4.27 -6.89 12.08
CA PHE A 24 5.34 -7.47 11.29
C PHE A 24 6.29 -6.41 10.74
N VAL A 25 5.78 -5.34 10.13
CA VAL A 25 6.61 -4.23 9.63
C VAL A 25 7.41 -3.59 10.76
N ARG A 26 6.77 -3.34 11.92
CA ARG A 26 7.47 -2.79 13.10
C ARG A 26 8.58 -3.70 13.60
N ALA A 27 8.33 -5.01 13.70
CA ALA A 27 9.34 -5.96 14.12
C ALA A 27 10.49 -6.07 13.12
N LEU A 28 10.18 -6.01 11.82
CA LEU A 28 11.16 -6.05 10.75
C LEU A 28 12.07 -4.80 10.78
N ALA A 29 11.48 -3.63 11.01
CA ALA A 29 12.20 -2.36 11.10
C ALA A 29 13.22 -2.28 12.25
N VAL A 30 13.12 -3.14 13.28
CA VAL A 30 14.11 -3.17 14.38
C VAL A 30 15.51 -3.54 13.87
N ARG A 31 15.59 -4.35 12.82
CA ARG A 31 16.86 -4.92 12.33
C ARG A 31 17.18 -4.55 10.88
N HIS A 32 16.21 -3.99 10.17
CA HIS A 32 16.29 -3.72 8.74
C HIS A 32 15.75 -2.33 8.43
N GLU A 33 16.32 -1.72 7.40
CA GLU A 33 15.82 -0.44 6.90
C GLU A 33 14.68 -0.71 5.92
N VAL A 34 13.44 -0.48 6.37
CA VAL A 34 12.24 -0.83 5.61
C VAL A 34 11.74 0.37 4.81
N THR A 35 11.42 0.15 3.53
CA THR A 35 10.61 1.04 2.70
C THR A 35 9.25 0.38 2.49
N LEU A 36 8.17 1.05 2.89
CA LEU A 36 6.82 0.50 2.83
C LEU A 36 6.03 1.15 1.69
N TYR A 37 5.60 0.35 0.72
CA TYR A 37 4.64 0.77 -0.30
C TYR A 37 3.31 0.08 -0.10
N SER A 38 2.23 0.85 -0.02
CA SER A 38 0.88 0.32 0.21
C SER A 38 -0.11 0.83 -0.83
N MET A 39 -1.02 -0.03 -1.28
CA MET A 39 -2.21 0.43 -2.00
C MET A 39 -3.28 0.89 -1.00
N VAL A 40 -3.99 1.98 -1.33
CA VAL A 40 -5.02 2.58 -0.48
C VAL A 40 -6.26 2.97 -1.28
N PRO A 41 -7.47 2.95 -0.71
CA PRO A 41 -8.62 3.55 -1.38
C PRO A 41 -8.46 5.09 -1.47
N PRO A 42 -9.15 5.79 -2.38
CA PRO A 42 -9.06 7.25 -2.51
C PRO A 42 -9.42 8.02 -1.24
N THR A 43 -10.28 7.43 -0.40
CA THR A 43 -10.73 8.03 0.86
C THR A 43 -9.81 7.72 2.04
N HIS A 44 -8.57 7.28 1.79
CA HIS A 44 -7.64 6.92 2.87
C HIS A 44 -7.18 8.16 3.64
N PRO A 45 -7.38 8.20 4.97
CA PRO A 45 -6.93 9.32 5.78
C PRO A 45 -5.40 9.43 5.77
N VAL A 46 -4.89 10.63 5.50
CA VAL A 46 -3.45 10.90 5.44
C VAL A 46 -2.81 10.80 6.82
N GLU A 47 -3.58 11.05 7.90
CA GLU A 47 -3.08 10.97 9.27
C GLU A 47 -2.60 9.56 9.66
N HIS A 48 -3.08 8.53 8.96
CA HIS A 48 -2.65 7.15 9.20
C HIS A 48 -1.16 6.92 8.91
N ALA A 49 -0.53 7.79 8.10
CA ALA A 49 0.90 7.80 7.86
C ALA A 49 1.73 7.89 9.14
N ALA A 50 1.25 8.69 10.11
CA ALA A 50 1.95 8.98 11.34
C ALA A 50 2.20 7.73 12.20
N ALA A 51 1.43 6.66 11.99
CA ALA A 51 1.66 5.37 12.65
C ALA A 51 3.00 4.70 12.25
N PHE A 52 3.62 5.17 11.16
CA PHE A 52 4.88 4.66 10.64
C PHE A 52 6.03 5.67 10.74
N ASP A 53 5.80 6.85 11.33
CA ASP A 53 6.83 7.85 11.56
C ASP A 53 7.94 7.26 12.45
N GLY A 54 9.18 7.31 11.95
CA GLY A 54 10.34 6.72 12.63
C GLY A 54 10.35 5.18 12.68
N VAL A 55 9.34 4.50 12.11
CA VAL A 55 9.33 3.04 11.96
C VAL A 55 9.94 2.63 10.62
N VAL A 56 9.56 3.28 9.54
CA VAL A 56 10.07 2.98 8.20
C VAL A 56 10.90 4.15 7.70
N ARG A 57 11.84 3.87 6.80
CA ARG A 57 12.65 4.92 6.16
C ARG A 57 11.84 5.78 5.22
N ASP A 58 11.07 5.13 4.36
CA ASP A 58 10.22 5.78 3.36
C ASP A 58 8.87 5.06 3.33
N LEU A 59 7.82 5.85 3.22
CA LEU A 59 6.45 5.39 3.14
C LEU A 59 5.83 6.03 1.89
N ARG A 60 5.33 5.19 1.01
CA ARG A 60 4.52 5.65 -0.13
C ARG A 60 3.24 4.88 -0.19
N TRP A 61 2.18 5.56 -0.60
CA TRP A 61 0.94 4.90 -0.91
C TRP A 61 0.45 5.28 -2.30
N PHE A 62 -0.27 4.35 -2.90
CA PHE A 62 -0.84 4.48 -4.24
C PHE A 62 -2.34 4.29 -4.13
N THR A 63 -3.09 5.27 -4.62
CA THR A 63 -4.55 5.20 -4.61
C THR A 63 -5.02 4.16 -5.62
N SER A 64 -5.90 3.26 -5.19
CA SER A 64 -6.51 2.21 -6.00
C SER A 64 -7.99 2.07 -5.66
N ASP A 65 -8.85 2.25 -6.66
CA ASP A 65 -10.29 2.08 -6.52
C ASP A 65 -10.69 0.62 -6.25
N ARG A 66 -9.80 -0.36 -6.54
CA ARG A 66 -10.04 -1.78 -6.19
C ARG A 66 -10.21 -2.00 -4.69
N LEU A 67 -9.61 -1.17 -3.84
CA LEU A 67 -9.74 -1.31 -2.38
C LEU A 67 -11.02 -0.68 -1.81
N SER A 68 -11.73 0.13 -2.61
CA SER A 68 -13.04 0.69 -2.26
C SER A 68 -14.21 -0.29 -2.53
N ASN A 69 -13.91 -1.54 -2.93
CA ASN A 69 -14.85 -2.49 -3.50
C ASN A 69 -15.95 -3.05 -2.57
N SER A 70 -15.97 -2.72 -1.27
CA SER A 70 -17.05 -3.19 -0.38
C SER A 70 -18.44 -2.70 -0.81
N LYS A 71 -18.51 -1.61 -1.59
CA LYS A 71 -19.75 -1.06 -2.17
C LYS A 71 -19.98 -1.38 -3.65
N LEU A 72 -18.97 -1.92 -4.34
CA LEU A 72 -19.01 -2.14 -5.80
C LEU A 72 -19.78 -3.41 -6.23
N ARG A 73 -20.17 -4.28 -5.29
CA ARG A 73 -21.15 -5.36 -5.56
C ARG A 73 -22.51 -4.85 -6.05
N ARG A 74 -22.81 -3.55 -5.91
CA ARG A 74 -24.07 -2.92 -6.35
C ARG A 74 -23.97 -2.11 -7.64
N VAL A 75 -22.81 -2.11 -8.30
CA VAL A 75 -22.55 -1.23 -9.45
C VAL A 75 -22.62 -2.05 -10.75
N PRO A 76 -23.29 -1.53 -11.82
CA PRO A 76 -23.46 -2.24 -13.08
C PRO A 76 -22.13 -2.60 -13.76
N GLU A 77 -22.12 -3.70 -14.50
CA GLU A 77 -20.92 -4.35 -15.08
C GLU A 77 -20.03 -3.41 -15.91
N ARG A 78 -20.61 -2.44 -16.63
CA ARG A 78 -19.85 -1.44 -17.40
C ARG A 78 -18.97 -0.54 -16.53
N ALA A 79 -19.45 -0.17 -15.35
CA ALA A 79 -18.67 0.61 -14.39
C ALA A 79 -17.64 -0.26 -13.65
N GLN A 80 -17.88 -1.58 -13.52
CA GLN A 80 -16.86 -2.50 -13.02
C GLN A 80 -15.67 -2.62 -13.98
N ALA A 81 -15.92 -2.59 -15.31
CA ALA A 81 -14.85 -2.59 -16.31
C ALA A 81 -13.96 -1.33 -16.19
N LEU A 82 -14.57 -0.15 -16.05
CA LEU A 82 -13.85 1.11 -15.82
C LEU A 82 -13.00 1.07 -14.52
N VAL A 83 -13.56 0.53 -13.44
CA VAL A 83 -12.84 0.36 -12.16
C VAL A 83 -11.67 -0.63 -12.27
N ARG A 84 -11.81 -1.69 -13.08
CA ARG A 84 -10.70 -2.63 -13.35
C ARG A 84 -9.54 -1.93 -14.06
N GLU A 85 -9.84 -1.13 -15.07
CA GLU A 85 -8.87 -0.36 -15.85
C GLU A 85 -8.11 0.68 -14.99
N VAL A 86 -8.84 1.46 -14.17
CA VAL A 86 -8.22 2.41 -13.22
C VAL A 86 -7.32 1.71 -12.21
N SER A 87 -7.68 0.51 -11.77
CA SER A 87 -6.84 -0.22 -10.85
C SER A 87 -5.61 -0.88 -11.48
N ASP A 88 -5.59 -1.10 -12.79
CA ASP A 88 -4.35 -1.47 -13.47
C ASP A 88 -3.33 -0.33 -13.39
N ARG A 89 -3.80 0.92 -13.34
CA ARG A 89 -2.95 2.10 -13.15
C ARG A 89 -2.28 2.14 -11.78
N GLY A 90 -3.01 1.90 -10.69
CA GLY A 90 -2.43 1.90 -9.32
C GLY A 90 -1.37 0.81 -9.13
N VAL A 91 -1.62 -0.38 -9.68
CA VAL A 91 -0.64 -1.48 -9.69
C VAL A 91 0.56 -1.12 -10.57
N ALA A 92 0.34 -0.55 -11.77
CA ALA A 92 1.42 -0.13 -12.65
C ALA A 92 2.30 0.96 -12.02
N GLU A 93 1.71 1.92 -11.29
CA GLU A 93 2.46 2.94 -10.56
C GLU A 93 3.30 2.34 -9.43
N LEU A 94 2.73 1.41 -8.65
CA LEU A 94 3.47 0.69 -7.61
C LEU A 94 4.64 -0.10 -8.21
N VAL A 95 4.41 -0.85 -9.30
CA VAL A 95 5.46 -1.63 -9.98
C VAL A 95 6.54 -0.71 -10.54
N ARG A 96 6.17 0.42 -11.15
CA ARG A 96 7.11 1.41 -11.67
C ARG A 96 8.00 1.97 -10.55
N HIS A 97 7.40 2.41 -9.44
CA HIS A 97 8.15 2.97 -8.32
C HIS A 97 9.00 1.92 -7.60
N ALA A 98 8.53 0.68 -7.47
CA ALA A 98 9.31 -0.41 -6.90
C ALA A 98 10.54 -0.73 -7.77
N THR A 99 10.37 -0.76 -9.09
CA THR A 99 11.44 -0.99 -10.06
C THR A 99 12.46 0.16 -10.04
N GLU A 100 12.00 1.40 -9.94
CA GLU A 100 12.88 2.56 -9.85
C GLU A 100 13.66 2.60 -8.53
N ALA A 101 13.02 2.26 -7.41
CA ALA A 101 13.68 2.14 -6.12
C ALA A 101 14.78 1.06 -6.15
N HIS A 102 14.48 -0.09 -6.75
CA HIS A 102 15.46 -1.18 -6.92
C HIS A 102 16.65 -0.76 -7.79
N ARG A 103 16.44 0.00 -8.87
CA ARG A 103 17.54 0.52 -9.71
C ARG A 103 18.47 1.48 -8.98
N ARG A 104 17.93 2.29 -8.06
CA ARG A 104 18.71 3.28 -7.30
C ARG A 104 19.46 2.66 -6.13
N ASN A 105 18.88 1.63 -5.51
CA ASN A 105 19.49 0.90 -4.42
C ASN A 105 18.98 -0.56 -4.45
N PRO A 106 19.76 -1.50 -5.02
CA PRO A 106 19.36 -2.90 -5.03
C PRO A 106 19.35 -3.41 -3.59
N PHE A 107 18.12 -3.64 -3.10
CA PHE A 107 17.80 -4.13 -1.76
C PHE A 107 18.58 -5.39 -1.35
#